data_AF-A0A1M3H3B1-F1
#
_entry.id   AF-A0A1M3H3B1-F1
#
_cell.length_a   1.000
_cell.length_b   1.000
_cell.length_c   1.000
_cell.angle_alpha   90.00
_cell.angle_beta   90.00
_cell.angle_gamma   90.00
#
_symmetry.space_group_name_H-M   'P 1'
#
loop_
_entity.id
_entity.type
_entity.pdbx_description
1 polymer ?
#
loop_
_entity_poly.entity_id
_entity_poly.type
_entity_poly.pdbx_seq_one_letter_code
_entity_poly.pdbx_strand_id
1 'polypeptide(L)'
;MIILIEILFFTNSSLAIENGKNREITFKNGVVTAIQALNSNAPFEYYELHLSEIEINTLKSIKINLTEQYCNYGNLKVLNSEVNEFIKSLNFENKTTAEAVSQIVVRIVRGVVQGSGQETAWVVLRSFTPTSSYDMPRWHTDGYYYEPYAGDPYKFAITLKGPPTLFYKLPDEKRGEFYALQRKGTEQNDYNRQAIAAFLGNSKEAISVARPHQGAVFVVGSNHAAIHSEPPIKEERLFLSVLPGSKAQIKEWKDKQE
;
A
#
# COMPACT_ATOMS: atom_id res chain seq x y z
N MET A 1 49.14 -19.78 11.34
CA MET A 1 47.73 -19.84 11.77
C MET A 1 47.08 -18.47 11.57
N ILE A 2 46.91 -18.01 10.31
CA ILE A 2 46.28 -16.70 9.98
C ILE A 2 45.35 -16.80 8.74
N ILE A 3 45.26 -17.95 8.05
CA ILE A 3 44.58 -18.05 6.73
C ILE A 3 43.13 -18.56 6.81
N LEU A 4 42.60 -18.91 8.01
CA LEU A 4 41.24 -19.47 8.12
C LEU A 4 40.12 -18.46 8.43
N ILE A 5 40.43 -17.20 8.75
CA ILE A 5 39.41 -16.21 9.16
C ILE A 5 38.81 -15.46 7.96
N GLU A 6 39.54 -15.30 6.85
CA GLU A 6 39.03 -14.55 5.69
C GLU A 6 38.02 -15.33 4.83
N ILE A 7 38.09 -16.67 4.79
CA ILE A 7 37.19 -17.48 3.95
C ILE A 7 35.74 -17.50 4.49
N LEU A 8 35.55 -17.32 5.81
CA LEU A 8 34.22 -17.30 6.45
C LEU A 8 33.44 -15.99 6.26
N PHE A 9 34.12 -14.88 5.91
CA PHE A 9 33.46 -13.60 5.63
C PHE A 9 33.00 -13.48 4.16
N PHE A 10 33.69 -14.13 3.22
CA PHE A 10 33.31 -14.11 1.80
C PHE A 10 32.14 -15.06 1.47
N THR A 11 32.01 -16.20 2.16
CA THR A 11 30.91 -17.14 1.91
C THR A 11 29.57 -16.62 2.43
N ASN A 12 29.54 -16.01 3.62
CA ASN A 12 28.31 -15.46 4.21
C ASN A 12 27.74 -14.26 3.45
N SER A 13 28.60 -13.39 2.89
CA SER A 13 28.17 -12.24 2.12
C SER A 13 27.57 -12.64 0.76
N SER A 14 28.17 -13.61 0.07
CA SER A 14 27.63 -14.14 -1.19
C SER A 14 26.25 -14.80 -1.00
N LEU A 15 26.08 -15.60 0.05
CA LEU A 15 24.81 -16.25 0.38
C LEU A 15 23.72 -15.25 0.78
N ALA A 16 24.08 -14.20 1.52
CA ALA A 16 23.16 -13.12 1.89
C ALA A 16 22.71 -12.31 0.67
N ILE A 17 23.62 -12.04 -0.28
CA ILE A 17 23.31 -11.36 -1.55
C ILE A 17 22.38 -12.23 -2.41
N GLU A 18 22.65 -13.53 -2.51
CA GLU A 18 21.85 -14.48 -3.28
C GLU A 18 20.44 -14.65 -2.69
N ASN A 19 20.33 -14.75 -1.36
CA ASN A 19 19.06 -14.76 -0.65
C ASN A 19 18.27 -13.45 -0.85
N GLY A 20 18.95 -12.30 -0.86
CA GLY A 20 18.34 -11.00 -1.17
C GLY A 20 17.77 -10.93 -2.59
N LYS A 21 18.56 -11.35 -3.59
CA LYS A 21 18.12 -11.39 -5.00
C LYS A 21 16.94 -12.34 -5.21
N ASN A 22 16.97 -13.53 -4.60
CA ASN A 22 15.88 -14.48 -4.69
C ASN A 22 14.59 -13.91 -4.10
N ARG A 23 14.66 -13.20 -2.96
CA ARG A 23 13.49 -12.54 -2.37
C ARG A 23 12.88 -11.48 -3.27
N GLU A 24 13.71 -10.66 -3.93
CA GLU A 24 13.22 -9.63 -4.87
C GLU A 24 12.51 -10.24 -6.07
N ILE A 25 13.05 -11.34 -6.62
CA ILE A 25 12.44 -12.07 -7.73
C ILE A 25 11.10 -12.68 -7.30
N THR A 26 11.06 -13.35 -6.14
CA THR A 26 9.83 -13.97 -5.63
C THR A 26 8.77 -12.90 -5.35
N PHE A 27 9.15 -11.78 -4.73
CA PHE A 27 8.23 -10.65 -4.50
C PHE A 27 7.64 -10.11 -5.80
N LYS A 28 8.49 -9.81 -6.79
CA LYS A 28 8.04 -9.32 -8.10
C LYS A 28 7.08 -10.32 -8.77
N ASN A 29 7.39 -11.62 -8.74
CA ASN A 29 6.53 -12.65 -9.32
C ASN A 29 5.19 -12.73 -8.58
N GLY A 30 5.18 -12.58 -7.25
CA GLY A 30 3.96 -12.49 -6.46
C GLY A 30 3.07 -11.30 -6.86
N VAL A 31 3.68 -10.13 -7.13
CA VAL A 31 2.97 -8.96 -7.67
C VAL A 31 2.35 -9.28 -9.04
N VAL A 32 3.10 -9.89 -9.96
CA VAL A 32 2.59 -10.28 -11.29
C VAL A 32 1.39 -11.22 -11.16
N THR A 33 1.52 -12.28 -10.36
CA THR A 33 0.44 -13.25 -10.14
C THR A 33 -0.80 -12.59 -9.55
N ALA A 34 -0.64 -11.69 -8.57
CA ALA A 34 -1.76 -11.01 -7.94
C ALA A 34 -2.48 -10.06 -8.91
N ILE A 35 -1.74 -9.33 -9.76
CA ILE A 35 -2.35 -8.51 -10.83
C ILE A 35 -3.15 -9.40 -11.80
N GLN A 36 -2.58 -10.52 -12.24
CA GLN A 36 -3.22 -11.44 -13.19
C GLN A 36 -4.47 -12.13 -12.63
N ALA A 37 -4.58 -12.23 -11.31
CA ALA A 37 -5.73 -12.81 -10.64
C ALA A 37 -6.92 -11.83 -10.54
N LEU A 38 -6.70 -10.52 -10.73
CA LEU A 38 -7.77 -9.52 -10.72
C LEU A 38 -8.77 -9.77 -11.85
N ASN A 39 -10.05 -9.70 -11.52
CA ASN A 39 -11.16 -9.77 -12.47
C ASN A 39 -12.43 -9.16 -11.85
N SER A 40 -13.53 -9.11 -12.60
CA SER A 40 -14.79 -8.51 -12.13
C SER A 40 -15.32 -9.11 -10.82
N ASN A 41 -15.11 -10.41 -10.59
CA ASN A 41 -15.53 -11.11 -9.36
C ASN A 41 -14.47 -11.08 -8.25
N ALA A 42 -13.24 -10.70 -8.56
CA ALA A 42 -12.12 -10.60 -7.63
C ALA A 42 -11.42 -9.25 -7.81
N PRO A 43 -12.00 -8.16 -7.30
CA PRO A 43 -11.50 -6.81 -7.56
C PRO A 43 -10.28 -6.45 -6.72
N PHE A 44 -9.84 -7.34 -5.83
CA PHE A 44 -8.61 -7.22 -5.06
C PHE A 44 -8.01 -8.59 -4.81
N GLU A 45 -6.69 -8.63 -4.69
CA GLU A 45 -5.92 -9.83 -4.36
C GLU A 45 -4.75 -9.51 -3.43
N TYR A 46 -4.33 -10.51 -2.66
CA TYR A 46 -3.22 -10.39 -1.72
C TYR A 46 -1.94 -11.03 -2.26
N TYR A 47 -0.80 -10.46 -1.87
CA TYR A 47 0.53 -10.99 -2.19
C TYR A 47 1.48 -10.85 -1.02
N GLU A 48 2.45 -11.76 -0.93
CA GLU A 48 3.49 -11.75 0.10
C GLU A 48 4.54 -10.68 -0.17
N LEU A 49 4.91 -9.89 0.84
CA LEU A 49 5.98 -8.87 0.71
C LEU A 49 7.39 -9.48 0.82
N HIS A 50 7.48 -10.74 1.27
CA HIS A 50 8.72 -11.46 1.56
C HIS A 50 9.71 -10.62 2.40
N LEU A 51 9.19 -10.02 3.48
CA LEU A 51 9.99 -9.31 4.47
C LEU A 51 10.86 -10.30 5.27
N SER A 52 12.10 -9.94 5.53
CA SER A 52 12.92 -10.67 6.50
C SER A 52 12.50 -10.35 7.93
N GLU A 53 12.89 -11.18 8.88
CA GLU A 53 12.65 -10.94 10.31
C GLU A 53 13.25 -9.60 10.78
N ILE A 54 14.44 -9.24 10.26
CA ILE A 54 15.07 -7.94 10.53
C ILE A 54 14.18 -6.80 10.02
N GLU A 55 13.69 -6.87 8.78
CA GLU A 55 12.81 -5.83 8.22
C GLU A 55 11.51 -5.72 9.02
N ILE A 56 10.90 -6.85 9.42
CA ILE A 56 9.70 -6.89 10.25
C ILE A 56 9.95 -6.18 11.59
N ASN A 57 11.07 -6.48 12.25
CA ASN A 57 11.43 -5.87 13.52
C ASN A 57 11.76 -4.37 13.38
N THR A 58 12.41 -3.97 12.29
CA THR A 58 12.65 -2.57 11.94
C THR A 58 11.34 -1.81 11.74
N LEU A 59 10.36 -2.38 11.03
CA LEU A 59 9.07 -1.72 10.82
C LEU A 59 8.27 -1.59 12.13
N LYS A 60 8.31 -2.61 12.99
CA LYS A 60 7.65 -2.60 14.30
C LYS A 60 8.22 -1.53 15.25
N SER A 61 9.52 -1.24 15.16
CA SER A 61 10.21 -0.32 16.07
C SER A 61 9.98 1.16 15.76
N ILE A 62 9.48 1.50 14.57
CA ILE A 62 9.13 2.88 14.19
C ILE A 62 8.18 3.48 15.23
N LYS A 63 8.45 4.72 15.65
CA LYS A 63 7.58 5.54 16.49
C LYS A 63 6.84 6.57 15.64
N ILE A 64 5.56 6.78 15.91
CA ILE A 64 4.72 7.69 15.14
C ILE A 64 3.96 8.58 16.13
N ASN A 65 4.44 9.82 16.30
CA ASN A 65 3.77 10.82 17.14
C ASN A 65 3.01 11.88 16.33
N LEU A 66 3.03 11.77 15.00
CA LEU A 66 2.43 12.71 14.07
C LEU A 66 1.60 11.98 13.01
N THR A 67 0.38 12.47 12.79
CA THR A 67 -0.44 12.09 11.62
C THR A 67 -0.04 12.98 10.46
N GLU A 68 0.59 12.42 9.43
CA GLU A 68 1.19 13.15 8.32
C GLU A 68 1.11 12.36 7.01
N GLN A 69 1.24 13.07 5.89
CA GLN A 69 1.28 12.45 4.57
C GLN A 69 2.52 12.90 3.78
N TYR A 70 3.19 11.92 3.18
CA TYR A 70 4.21 12.14 2.15
C TYR A 70 3.72 11.65 0.79
N CYS A 71 4.05 12.38 -0.28
CA CYS A 71 3.70 12.05 -1.67
C CYS A 71 4.91 12.21 -2.59
N ASN A 72 5.17 11.21 -3.43
CA ASN A 72 6.14 11.27 -4.52
C ASN A 72 5.45 10.94 -5.83
N TYR A 73 5.51 11.87 -6.78
CA TYR A 73 4.85 11.76 -8.08
C TYR A 73 5.80 11.24 -9.16
N GLY A 74 6.40 10.09 -8.91
CA GLY A 74 7.18 9.35 -9.91
C GLY A 74 8.66 9.70 -10.03
N ASN A 75 9.21 10.54 -9.14
CA ASN A 75 10.65 10.75 -9.03
C ASN A 75 11.28 9.71 -8.10
N LEU A 76 11.38 8.47 -8.56
CA LEU A 76 11.85 7.35 -7.73
C LEU A 76 13.34 7.45 -7.36
N LYS A 77 14.12 8.33 -8.01
CA LYS A 77 15.55 8.53 -7.71
C LYS A 77 15.78 9.15 -6.33
N VAL A 78 14.86 9.99 -5.87
CA VAL A 78 14.93 10.68 -4.57
C VAL A 78 14.12 9.99 -3.49
N LEU A 79 13.39 8.92 -3.84
CA LEU A 79 12.47 8.23 -2.94
C LEU A 79 13.16 7.77 -1.65
N ASN A 80 14.40 7.27 -1.72
CA ASN A 80 15.12 6.84 -0.52
C ASN A 80 15.34 8.00 0.46
N SER A 81 15.91 9.11 -0.04
CA SER A 81 16.19 10.28 0.80
C SER A 81 14.91 10.92 1.33
N GLU A 82 13.87 11.05 0.50
CA GLU A 82 12.61 11.67 0.90
C GLU A 82 11.85 10.81 1.94
N VAL A 83 11.81 9.49 1.75
CA VAL A 83 11.21 8.59 2.75
C VAL A 83 12.02 8.58 4.04
N ASN A 84 13.35 8.61 3.96
CA ASN A 84 14.20 8.69 5.14
C ASN A 84 13.87 9.94 5.97
N GLU A 85 13.80 11.12 5.33
CA GLU A 85 13.44 12.36 6.02
C GLU A 85 12.01 12.35 6.56
N PHE A 86 11.04 11.79 5.81
CA PHE A 86 9.68 11.60 6.31
C PHE A 86 9.66 10.72 7.58
N ILE A 87 10.35 9.58 7.60
CA ILE A 87 10.37 8.70 8.78
C ILE A 87 11.04 9.38 9.98
N LYS A 88 12.11 10.16 9.77
CA LYS A 88 12.73 10.99 10.82
C LYS A 88 11.77 12.04 11.37
N SER A 89 10.95 12.65 10.52
CA SER A 89 10.02 13.69 10.95
C SER A 89 8.87 13.14 11.81
N LEU A 90 8.55 11.84 11.71
CA LEU A 90 7.49 11.21 12.51
C LEU A 90 7.84 11.03 13.99
N ASN A 91 9.13 11.00 14.34
CA ASN A 91 9.65 10.97 15.72
C ASN A 91 11.19 11.07 15.68
N PHE A 92 11.80 11.85 16.59
CA PHE A 92 13.27 11.98 16.69
C PHE A 92 13.99 10.64 16.96
N GLU A 93 13.33 9.70 17.64
CA GLU A 93 13.87 8.36 17.93
C GLU A 93 14.04 7.50 16.66
N ASN A 94 13.36 7.86 15.56
CA ASN A 94 13.48 7.13 14.30
C ASN A 94 14.79 7.42 13.56
N LYS A 95 15.66 8.31 14.05
CA LYS A 95 16.88 8.72 13.34
C LYS A 95 17.78 7.54 12.94
N THR A 96 17.83 6.49 13.75
CA THR A 96 18.65 5.29 13.49
C THR A 96 17.93 4.23 12.66
N THR A 97 16.59 4.23 12.62
CA THR A 97 15.77 3.25 11.89
C THR A 97 15.34 3.74 10.50
N ALA A 98 15.29 5.05 10.29
CA ALA A 98 14.77 5.69 9.09
C ALA A 98 15.42 5.20 7.79
N GLU A 99 16.74 5.00 7.78
CA GLU A 99 17.44 4.48 6.60
C GLU A 99 16.97 3.08 6.23
N ALA A 100 16.93 2.17 7.20
CA ALA A 100 16.48 0.81 6.97
C ALA A 100 15.01 0.76 6.51
N VAL A 101 14.14 1.60 7.09
CA VAL A 101 12.74 1.73 6.65
C VAL A 101 12.65 2.26 5.21
N SER A 102 13.44 3.28 4.86
CA SER A 102 13.45 3.84 3.52
C SER A 102 13.89 2.81 2.46
N GLN A 103 14.88 1.98 2.78
CA GLN A 103 15.33 0.89 1.92
C GLN A 103 14.24 -0.19 1.73
N ILE A 104 13.48 -0.51 2.78
CA ILE A 104 12.32 -1.42 2.68
C ILE A 104 11.27 -0.85 1.74
N VAL A 105 10.91 0.43 1.90
CA VAL A 105 9.92 1.11 1.04
C VAL A 105 10.39 1.14 -0.40
N VAL A 106 11.64 1.52 -0.66
CA VAL A 106 12.21 1.56 -2.02
C VAL A 106 12.20 0.16 -2.66
N ARG A 107 12.54 -0.89 -1.90
CA ARG A 107 12.48 -2.28 -2.39
C ARG A 107 11.06 -2.67 -2.79
N ILE A 108 10.07 -2.38 -1.94
CA ILE A 108 8.65 -2.67 -2.20
C ILE A 108 8.18 -1.90 -3.44
N VAL A 109 8.39 -0.59 -3.50
CA VAL A 109 7.97 0.26 -4.64
C VAL A 109 8.60 -0.22 -5.93
N ARG A 110 9.90 -0.52 -5.93
CA ARG A 110 10.60 -1.02 -7.12
C ARG A 110 10.02 -2.36 -7.59
N GLY A 111 9.74 -3.29 -6.69
CA GLY A 111 9.14 -4.57 -7.07
C GLY A 111 7.70 -4.43 -7.58
N VAL A 112 6.92 -3.47 -7.05
CA VAL A 112 5.59 -3.13 -7.58
C VAL A 112 5.69 -2.55 -8.99
N VAL A 113 6.56 -1.56 -9.21
CA VAL A 113 6.75 -0.93 -10.54
C VAL A 113 7.22 -1.96 -11.56
N GLN A 114 8.19 -2.80 -11.20
CA GLN A 114 8.68 -3.86 -12.08
C GLN A 114 7.64 -4.96 -12.33
N GLY A 115 6.91 -5.39 -11.30
CA GLY A 115 5.88 -6.42 -11.41
C GLY A 115 4.65 -5.97 -12.20
N SER A 116 4.32 -4.68 -12.14
CA SER A 116 3.25 -4.07 -12.96
C SER A 116 3.67 -3.78 -14.40
N GLY A 117 4.98 -3.85 -14.72
CA GLY A 117 5.51 -3.50 -16.03
C GLY A 117 5.41 -1.99 -16.35
N GLN A 118 5.21 -1.15 -15.34
CA GLN A 118 5.05 0.30 -15.50
C GLN A 118 6.39 1.04 -15.36
N GLU A 119 6.44 2.29 -15.80
CA GLU A 119 7.67 3.09 -15.80
C GLU A 119 7.99 3.68 -14.42
N THR A 120 6.95 4.08 -13.68
CA THR A 120 7.06 4.78 -12.41
C THR A 120 5.77 4.61 -11.58
N ALA A 121 5.66 5.32 -10.47
CA ALA A 121 4.47 5.30 -9.63
C ALA A 121 4.25 6.60 -8.87
N TRP A 122 2.99 6.90 -8.55
CA TRP A 122 2.65 7.78 -7.44
C TRP A 122 2.72 6.98 -6.14
N VAL A 123 3.61 7.41 -5.24
CA VAL A 123 3.88 6.77 -3.95
C VAL A 123 3.38 7.67 -2.85
N VAL A 124 2.58 7.13 -1.94
CA VAL A 124 2.07 7.86 -0.77
C VAL A 124 2.39 7.07 0.49
N LEU A 125 2.99 7.74 1.47
CA LEU A 125 3.04 7.26 2.84
C LEU A 125 2.09 8.08 3.69
N ARG A 126 1.31 7.41 4.54
CA ARG A 126 0.43 8.04 5.53
C ARG A 126 0.74 7.47 6.90
N SER A 127 1.09 8.35 7.83
CA SER A 127 1.22 8.01 9.23
C SER A 127 -0.04 8.42 9.99
N PHE A 128 -0.38 7.65 11.01
CA PHE A 128 -1.49 7.97 11.89
C PHE A 128 -1.10 7.74 13.35
N THR A 129 -1.48 8.69 14.20
CA THR A 129 -1.62 8.48 15.64
C THR A 129 -3.01 7.88 15.93
N PRO A 130 -3.21 7.27 17.11
CA PRO A 130 -4.53 6.76 17.50
C PRO A 130 -5.62 7.85 17.35
N THR A 131 -6.72 7.51 16.70
CA THR A 131 -7.82 8.44 16.41
C THR A 131 -9.16 7.72 16.34
N SER A 132 -10.25 8.45 16.63
CA SER A 132 -11.63 7.97 16.49
C SER A 132 -12.23 8.24 15.11
N SER A 133 -11.54 8.97 14.23
CA SER A 133 -12.04 9.35 12.89
C SER A 133 -12.40 8.16 11.98
N TYR A 134 -11.90 6.97 12.32
CA TYR A 134 -12.09 5.70 11.59
C TYR A 134 -12.77 4.62 12.43
N ASP A 135 -13.38 4.98 13.56
CA ASP A 135 -14.16 4.03 14.38
C ASP A 135 -15.36 3.49 13.60
N MET A 136 -15.94 4.35 12.76
CA MET A 136 -16.84 3.94 11.69
C MET A 136 -16.05 3.88 10.38
N PRO A 137 -15.96 2.71 9.73
CA PRO A 137 -15.30 2.57 8.44
C PRO A 137 -15.85 3.56 7.41
N ARG A 138 -14.95 4.15 6.62
CA ARG A 138 -15.25 4.98 5.47
C ARG A 138 -15.19 4.12 4.22
N TRP A 139 -16.19 3.27 4.04
CA TRP A 139 -16.28 2.42 2.86
C TRP A 139 -16.41 3.26 1.59
N HIS A 140 -15.47 3.07 0.66
CA HIS A 140 -15.44 3.78 -0.61
C HIS A 140 -14.78 2.95 -1.70
N THR A 141 -14.91 3.40 -2.93
CA THR A 141 -14.07 3.00 -4.06
C THR A 141 -13.20 4.17 -4.49
N ASP A 142 -11.99 3.87 -4.95
CA ASP A 142 -11.11 4.87 -5.58
C ASP A 142 -11.59 5.10 -7.03
N GLY A 143 -11.58 6.37 -7.48
CA GLY A 143 -11.91 6.75 -8.85
C GLY A 143 -10.76 6.53 -9.84
N TYR A 144 -10.95 6.96 -11.09
CA TYR A 144 -9.85 7.07 -12.04
C TYR A 144 -8.91 8.21 -11.64
N TYR A 145 -7.61 7.98 -11.82
CA TYR A 145 -6.57 8.97 -11.51
C TYR A 145 -6.14 9.76 -12.75
N TYR A 146 -6.03 9.10 -13.90
CA TYR A 146 -5.52 9.68 -15.15
C TYR A 146 -6.30 9.19 -16.37
N GLU A 147 -6.20 9.92 -17.47
CA GLU A 147 -6.81 9.55 -18.74
C GLU A 147 -5.94 8.53 -19.52
N PRO A 148 -6.54 7.74 -20.44
CA PRO A 148 -7.99 7.58 -20.64
C PRO A 148 -8.64 6.86 -19.44
N TYR A 149 -9.86 7.25 -19.08
CA TYR A 149 -10.68 6.61 -18.04
C TYR A 149 -11.23 5.26 -18.52
N ALA A 150 -10.33 4.32 -18.78
CA ALA A 150 -10.62 3.05 -19.41
C ALA A 150 -9.81 1.91 -18.78
N GLY A 151 -10.33 0.70 -18.95
CA GLY A 151 -9.75 -0.52 -18.38
C GLY A 151 -9.91 -0.59 -16.87
N ASP A 152 -9.13 -1.49 -16.27
CA ASP A 152 -9.14 -1.75 -14.83
C ASP A 152 -7.79 -1.34 -14.24
N PRO A 153 -7.53 -0.02 -14.09
CA PRO A 153 -6.32 0.43 -13.42
C PRO A 153 -6.33 -0.11 -12.00
N TYR A 154 -5.15 -0.33 -11.44
CA TYR A 154 -5.00 -0.93 -10.12
C TYR A 154 -4.01 -0.16 -9.27
N LYS A 155 -4.18 -0.30 -7.96
CA LYS A 155 -3.38 0.35 -6.94
C LYS A 155 -2.99 -0.68 -5.89
N PHE A 156 -1.88 -0.42 -5.22
CA PHE A 156 -1.36 -1.27 -4.16
C PHE A 156 -1.55 -0.60 -2.81
N ALA A 157 -2.00 -1.37 -1.83
CA ALA A 157 -2.14 -0.98 -0.44
C ALA A 157 -1.29 -1.90 0.44
N ILE A 158 -0.34 -1.32 1.18
CA ILE A 158 0.54 -2.03 2.09
C ILE A 158 0.49 -1.36 3.45
N THR A 159 0.19 -2.11 4.52
CA THR A 159 0.40 -1.62 5.89
C THR A 159 1.76 -2.06 6.37
N LEU A 160 2.66 -1.09 6.60
CA LEU A 160 4.01 -1.33 7.11
C LEU A 160 4.02 -1.48 8.63
N LYS A 161 3.12 -0.77 9.33
CA LYS A 161 2.90 -0.86 10.77
C LYS A 161 1.44 -0.60 11.11
N GLY A 162 0.90 -1.31 12.09
CA GLY A 162 -0.49 -1.17 12.56
C GLY A 162 -1.49 -2.02 11.78
N PRO A 163 -2.80 -1.71 11.86
CA PRO A 163 -3.84 -2.56 11.30
C PRO A 163 -3.95 -2.47 9.75
N PRO A 164 -4.28 -3.58 9.07
CA PRO A 164 -4.40 -3.65 7.61
C PRO A 164 -5.63 -2.89 7.08
N THR A 165 -5.57 -2.46 5.83
CA THR A 165 -6.74 -1.95 5.09
C THR A 165 -7.84 -3.01 5.05
N LEU A 166 -9.08 -2.57 5.22
CA LEU A 166 -10.27 -3.41 5.11
C LEU A 166 -10.75 -3.44 3.66
N PHE A 167 -11.05 -4.62 3.14
CA PHE A 167 -11.70 -4.81 1.84
C PHE A 167 -13.06 -5.47 2.04
N TYR A 168 -14.06 -5.06 1.28
CA TYR A 168 -15.42 -5.61 1.37
C TYR A 168 -15.76 -6.40 0.11
N LYS A 169 -16.12 -7.68 0.28
CA LYS A 169 -16.59 -8.56 -0.79
C LYS A 169 -18.09 -8.34 -1.02
N LEU A 170 -18.43 -7.35 -1.83
CA LEU A 170 -19.82 -7.05 -2.19
C LEU A 170 -20.20 -7.79 -3.48
N PRO A 171 -21.31 -8.57 -3.49
CA PRO A 171 -21.84 -9.17 -4.71
C PRO A 171 -22.18 -8.14 -5.79
N ASP A 172 -22.00 -8.51 -7.05
CA ASP A 172 -22.16 -7.61 -8.20
C ASP A 172 -23.53 -6.95 -8.28
N GLU A 173 -24.59 -7.70 -7.98
CA GLU A 173 -25.98 -7.21 -8.00
C GLU A 173 -26.24 -6.08 -6.99
N LYS A 174 -25.41 -5.97 -5.94
CA LYS A 174 -25.51 -4.93 -4.90
C LYS A 174 -24.65 -3.70 -5.19
N ARG A 175 -23.75 -3.75 -6.16
CA ARG A 175 -22.80 -2.67 -6.43
C ARG A 175 -23.47 -1.39 -6.93
N GLY A 176 -24.55 -1.50 -7.70
CA GLY A 176 -25.31 -0.35 -8.18
C GLY A 176 -25.86 0.53 -7.04
N GLU A 177 -26.41 -0.11 -5.99
CA GLU A 177 -26.91 0.58 -4.80
C GLU A 177 -25.77 1.21 -3.99
N PHE A 178 -24.65 0.48 -3.82
CA PHE A 178 -23.45 1.02 -3.19
C PHE A 178 -22.96 2.31 -3.88
N TYR A 179 -22.87 2.31 -5.21
CA TYR A 179 -22.45 3.48 -5.97
C TYR A 179 -23.44 4.65 -5.90
N ALA A 180 -24.74 4.37 -5.79
CA ALA A 180 -25.74 5.42 -5.55
C ALA A 180 -25.53 6.07 -4.17
N LEU A 181 -25.27 5.28 -3.13
CA LEU A 181 -25.00 5.77 -1.78
C LEU A 181 -23.70 6.58 -1.71
N GLN A 182 -22.62 6.09 -2.36
CA GLN A 182 -21.33 6.79 -2.41
C GLN A 182 -21.43 8.15 -3.13
N ARG A 183 -22.13 8.20 -4.27
CA ARG A 183 -22.33 9.47 -5.02
C ARG A 183 -23.10 10.48 -4.20
N LYS A 184 -24.21 10.07 -3.58
CA LYS A 184 -25.00 10.94 -2.68
C LYS A 184 -24.17 11.53 -1.55
N GLY A 185 -23.31 10.71 -0.92
CA GLY A 185 -22.41 11.19 0.15
C GLY A 185 -21.32 12.13 -0.32
N THR A 186 -20.87 11.99 -1.57
CA THR A 186 -19.89 12.90 -2.19
C THR A 186 -20.51 14.26 -2.46
N GLU A 187 -21.73 14.30 -3.01
CA GLU A 187 -22.50 15.53 -3.24
C GLU A 187 -22.80 16.30 -1.95
N GLN A 188 -22.97 15.58 -0.84
CA GLN A 188 -23.27 16.14 0.48
C GLN A 188 -22.03 16.43 1.33
N ASN A 189 -20.83 16.10 0.84
CA ASN A 189 -19.55 16.22 1.54
C ASN A 189 -19.50 15.53 2.92
N ASP A 190 -20.27 14.44 3.10
CA ASP A 190 -20.32 13.67 4.36
C ASP A 190 -19.94 12.18 4.16
N TYR A 191 -19.65 11.79 2.91
CA TYR A 191 -19.35 10.41 2.47
C TYR A 191 -20.46 9.39 2.80
N ASN A 192 -21.63 9.84 3.27
CA ASN A 192 -22.78 9.04 3.65
C ASN A 192 -22.42 7.79 4.48
N ARG A 193 -21.41 7.92 5.37
CA ARG A 193 -20.76 6.78 6.03
C ARG A 193 -21.74 5.89 6.78
N GLN A 194 -22.71 6.49 7.45
CA GLN A 194 -23.73 5.76 8.22
C GLN A 194 -24.63 4.92 7.31
N ALA A 195 -25.12 5.48 6.20
CA ALA A 195 -25.99 4.73 5.29
C ALA A 195 -25.22 3.62 4.57
N ILE A 196 -23.97 3.87 4.17
CA ILE A 196 -23.12 2.83 3.56
C ILE A 196 -22.83 1.71 4.57
N ALA A 197 -22.47 2.06 5.81
CA ALA A 197 -22.25 1.07 6.86
C ALA A 197 -23.52 0.25 7.16
N ALA A 198 -24.69 0.89 7.19
CA ALA A 198 -25.97 0.22 7.36
C ALA A 198 -26.31 -0.71 6.18
N PHE A 199 -26.09 -0.25 4.94
CA PHE A 199 -26.32 -1.02 3.72
C PHE A 199 -25.44 -2.27 3.64
N LEU A 200 -24.15 -2.13 3.96
CA LEU A 200 -23.22 -3.26 4.01
C LEU A 200 -23.49 -4.21 5.19
N GLY A 201 -24.41 -3.86 6.09
CA GLY A 201 -24.89 -4.74 7.17
C GLY A 201 -23.81 -5.21 8.16
N ASN A 202 -22.62 -4.62 8.14
CA ASN A 202 -21.45 -4.98 8.97
C ASN A 202 -21.16 -6.49 9.08
N SER A 203 -21.48 -7.30 8.05
CA SER A 203 -21.13 -8.73 8.06
C SER A 203 -19.61 -8.86 8.08
N LYS A 204 -19.09 -9.44 9.17
CA LYS A 204 -17.65 -9.70 9.32
C LYS A 204 -17.15 -10.72 8.30
N GLU A 205 -18.00 -11.62 7.81
CA GLU A 205 -17.60 -12.61 6.80
C GLU A 205 -17.30 -11.97 5.43
N ALA A 206 -17.96 -10.85 5.12
CA ALA A 206 -17.71 -10.10 3.88
C ALA A 206 -16.45 -9.22 3.95
N ILE A 207 -15.93 -8.95 5.15
CA ILE A 207 -14.72 -8.15 5.34
C ILE A 207 -13.49 -9.05 5.20
N SER A 208 -12.61 -8.67 4.28
CA SER A 208 -11.33 -9.29 4.05
C SER A 208 -10.20 -8.33 4.43
N VAL A 209 -9.14 -8.87 5.02
CA VAL A 209 -7.92 -8.13 5.36
C VAL A 209 -6.70 -8.91 4.95
N ALA A 210 -5.64 -8.21 4.58
CA ALA A 210 -4.33 -8.81 4.35
C ALA A 210 -3.81 -9.46 5.63
N ARG A 211 -3.13 -10.62 5.51
CA ARG A 211 -2.41 -11.22 6.64
C ARG A 211 -1.17 -10.37 6.97
N PRO A 212 -0.57 -10.54 8.17
CA PRO A 212 0.72 -9.92 8.47
C PRO A 212 1.73 -10.18 7.35
N HIS A 213 2.44 -9.12 6.93
CA HIS A 213 3.46 -9.14 5.87
C HIS A 213 2.94 -9.36 4.44
N GLN A 214 1.62 -9.23 4.23
CA GLN A 214 1.03 -9.15 2.89
C GLN A 214 0.72 -7.72 2.48
N GLY A 215 0.75 -7.47 1.17
CA GLY A 215 0.11 -6.32 0.54
C GLY A 215 -1.16 -6.73 -0.19
N ALA A 216 -1.97 -5.73 -0.57
CA ALA A 216 -3.12 -5.92 -1.45
C ALA A 216 -2.91 -5.15 -2.76
N VAL A 217 -3.31 -5.73 -3.88
CA VAL A 217 -3.50 -5.06 -5.16
C VAL A 217 -5.00 -5.02 -5.43
N PHE A 218 -5.51 -3.91 -5.95
CA PHE A 218 -6.95 -3.76 -6.14
C PHE A 218 -7.29 -2.82 -7.29
N VAL A 219 -8.40 -3.12 -7.96
CA VAL A 219 -8.93 -2.34 -9.08
C VAL A 219 -9.50 -1.02 -8.56
N VAL A 220 -9.24 0.05 -9.30
CA VAL A 220 -9.74 1.42 -9.08
C VAL A 220 -10.43 1.93 -10.34
N GLY A 221 -11.25 2.97 -10.23
CA GLY A 221 -11.90 3.64 -11.38
C GLY A 221 -12.98 2.85 -12.11
N SER A 222 -13.01 1.52 -12.02
CA SER A 222 -13.97 0.69 -12.76
C SER A 222 -15.32 0.50 -12.04
N ASN A 223 -16.30 -0.05 -12.77
CA ASN A 223 -17.60 -0.47 -12.21
C ASN A 223 -17.51 -1.68 -11.24
N HIS A 224 -16.34 -2.27 -11.11
CA HIS A 224 -16.03 -3.31 -10.14
C HIS A 224 -14.87 -2.94 -9.21
N ALA A 225 -14.48 -1.65 -9.14
CA ALA A 225 -13.43 -1.18 -8.24
C ALA A 225 -13.58 -1.70 -6.80
N ALA A 226 -12.47 -2.03 -6.14
CA ALA A 226 -12.53 -2.64 -4.82
C ALA A 226 -13.10 -1.67 -3.77
N ILE A 227 -14.09 -2.15 -3.03
CA ILE A 227 -14.67 -1.43 -1.90
C ILE A 227 -13.73 -1.63 -0.71
N HIS A 228 -13.23 -0.54 -0.16
CA HIS A 228 -12.26 -0.60 0.93
C HIS A 228 -12.43 0.55 1.94
N SER A 229 -11.79 0.41 3.08
CA SER A 229 -11.78 1.39 4.16
C SER A 229 -10.49 1.30 4.96
N GLU A 230 -10.10 2.41 5.59
CA GLU A 230 -9.21 2.35 6.73
C GLU A 230 -9.82 1.51 7.86
N PRO A 231 -9.01 0.75 8.62
CA PRO A 231 -9.46 0.09 9.83
C PRO A 231 -9.64 1.11 10.98
N PRO A 232 -10.30 0.75 12.08
CA PRO A 232 -10.19 1.50 13.33
C PRO A 232 -8.72 1.69 13.73
N ILE A 233 -8.27 2.94 13.85
CA ILE A 233 -6.87 3.28 14.12
C ILE A 233 -6.71 3.53 15.62
N LYS A 234 -6.60 2.45 16.39
CA LYS A 234 -6.39 2.50 17.85
C LYS A 234 -4.93 2.49 18.28
N GLU A 235 -4.03 2.30 17.31
CA GLU A 235 -2.58 2.27 17.48
C GLU A 235 -1.89 3.03 16.35
N GLU A 236 -0.59 3.27 16.50
CA GLU A 236 0.26 3.85 15.45
C GLU A 236 0.15 3.06 14.15
N ARG A 237 -0.09 3.75 13.03
CA ARG A 237 -0.21 3.11 11.71
C ARG A 237 0.67 3.80 10.68
N LEU A 238 1.44 3.03 9.93
CA LEU A 238 2.16 3.47 8.74
C LEU A 238 1.65 2.71 7.52
N PHE A 239 1.03 3.45 6.61
CA PHE A 239 0.42 2.93 5.39
C PHE A 239 1.18 3.43 4.16
N LEU A 240 1.40 2.53 3.21
CA LEU A 240 2.02 2.79 1.92
C LEU A 240 1.00 2.48 0.82
N SER A 241 0.76 3.43 -0.08
CA SER A 241 0.09 3.14 -1.35
C SER A 241 0.97 3.43 -2.54
N VAL A 242 0.86 2.58 -3.55
CA VAL A 242 1.61 2.70 -4.81
C VAL A 242 0.62 2.61 -5.96
N LEU A 243 0.48 3.67 -6.74
CA LEU A 243 -0.27 3.68 -8.00
C LEU A 243 0.75 3.68 -9.15
N PRO A 244 1.03 2.52 -9.78
CA PRO A 244 1.95 2.47 -10.89
C PRO A 244 1.34 3.07 -12.16
N GLY A 245 2.19 3.58 -13.05
CA GLY A 245 1.78 4.14 -14.33
C GLY A 245 2.97 4.61 -15.17
N SER A 246 2.68 5.04 -16.39
CA SER A 246 3.66 5.74 -17.22
C SER A 246 4.04 7.09 -16.60
N LYS A 247 5.19 7.65 -17.00
CA LYS A 247 5.58 9.00 -16.57
C LYS A 247 4.53 10.06 -16.93
N ALA A 248 3.87 9.93 -18.09
CA ALA A 248 2.83 10.85 -18.53
C ALA A 248 1.61 10.81 -17.61
N GLN A 249 1.13 9.61 -17.29
CA GLN A 249 -0.02 9.40 -16.39
C GLN A 249 0.24 9.92 -14.97
N ILE A 250 1.42 9.66 -14.42
CA ILE A 250 1.76 10.14 -13.07
C ILE A 250 1.98 11.66 -13.07
N LYS A 251 2.50 12.23 -14.16
CA LYS A 251 2.59 13.69 -14.31
C LYS A 251 1.20 14.32 -14.40
N GLU A 252 0.30 13.79 -15.23
CA GLU A 252 -1.08 14.26 -15.32
C GLU A 252 -1.75 14.23 -13.94
N TRP A 253 -1.58 13.13 -13.19
CA TRP A 253 -2.11 13.05 -11.85
C TRP A 253 -1.54 14.12 -10.93
N LYS A 254 -0.22 14.36 -10.97
CA LYS A 254 0.42 15.45 -10.21
C LYS A 254 -0.20 16.81 -10.54
N ASP A 255 -0.36 17.12 -11.82
CA ASP A 255 -0.88 18.40 -12.28
C ASP A 255 -2.34 18.62 -11.82
N LYS A 256 -3.11 17.56 -11.56
CA LYS A 256 -4.48 17.64 -10.98
C LYS A 256 -4.52 17.88 -9.46
N GLN A 257 -3.39 17.72 -8.76
CA GLN A 257 -3.32 17.92 -7.31
C GLN A 257 -2.83 19.32 -6.91
N GLU A 258 -2.34 20.10 -7.87
CA GLU A 258 -1.89 21.50 -7.71
C GLU A 258 -3.00 22.50 -8.07
#